data_AF-A0A059FL55-F1
#
_entry.id   AF-A0A059FL55-F1
#
_cell.length_a   1.000
_cell.length_b   1.000
_cell.length_c   1.000
_cell.angle_alpha   90.00
_cell.angle_beta   90.00
_cell.angle_gamma   90.00
#
_symmetry.space_group_name_H-M   'P 1'
#
loop_
_entity.id
_entity.type
_entity.pdbx_description
1 polymer ?
#
loop_
_entity_poly.entity_id
_entity_poly.type
_entity_poly.pdbx_seq_one_letter_code
_entity_poly.pdbx_strand_id
1 'polypeptide(L)'
;MKNYPRLYAAPLLKPESVQPLLRDPELHWKKGRSAYEAAHSWVNGNLQKEGGLPLLVRATLNVAPEWKNAELVSGFFEHATPLDTDRGPSNSDLLAVCRLESTLGIIAVEAKAGETFGELISGWNTTAGRSARLSWACKLFGVDEEDCGDLRWQLFHRTASAVLEAKRYHAPHAAMLVHDFSAEPGWYDDYAAFAEVIGVKGASIGTMSDPVVVEGISLRLAWVHEPAAQ
;
A
#
# COMPACT_ATOMS: atom_id res chain seq x y z
N MET A 1 24.30 9.21 3.21
CA MET A 1 22.97 8.93 3.78
C MET A 1 21.93 9.41 2.78
N LYS A 2 20.96 8.56 2.37
CA LYS A 2 19.85 9.01 1.52
C LYS A 2 19.08 10.11 2.24
N ASN A 3 18.75 11.20 1.56
CA ASN A 3 18.05 12.34 2.16
C ASN A 3 16.55 12.03 2.20
N TYR A 4 16.08 11.43 3.28
CA TYR A 4 14.66 11.16 3.46
C TYR A 4 13.92 12.43 3.92
N PRO A 5 12.75 12.75 3.34
CA PRO A 5 11.96 13.89 3.79
C PRO A 5 11.55 13.70 5.25
N ARG A 6 11.77 14.71 6.10
CA ARG A 6 11.33 14.64 7.51
C ARG A 6 9.81 14.65 7.56
N LEU A 7 9.24 13.72 8.33
CA LEU A 7 7.80 13.65 8.55
C LEU A 7 7.47 14.43 9.81
N TYR A 8 6.55 15.38 9.69
CA TYR A 8 5.94 16.07 10.82
C TYR A 8 4.44 15.85 10.70
N ALA A 9 3.84 15.21 11.70
CA ALA A 9 2.42 14.90 11.72
C ALA A 9 1.75 15.50 12.96
N ALA A 10 0.50 15.92 12.81
CA ALA A 10 -0.37 16.29 13.92
C ALA A 10 -1.38 15.15 14.16
N PRO A 11 -1.83 14.91 15.41
CA PRO A 11 -2.86 13.92 15.68
C PRO A 11 -4.14 14.20 14.88
N LEU A 12 -4.61 13.21 14.11
CA LEU A 12 -5.89 13.26 13.43
C LEU A 12 -6.96 12.67 14.36
N LEU A 13 -7.90 13.52 14.81
CA LEU A 13 -8.94 13.11 15.75
C LEU A 13 -10.26 12.69 15.07
N LYS A 14 -10.41 13.01 13.79
CA LYS A 14 -11.61 12.72 12.99
C LYS A 14 -11.24 12.57 11.51
N PRO A 15 -12.02 11.81 10.72
CA PRO A 15 -11.73 11.57 9.30
C PRO A 15 -11.55 12.85 8.49
N GLU A 16 -12.34 13.89 8.74
CA GLU A 16 -12.33 15.15 7.97
C GLU A 16 -11.00 15.90 8.08
N SER A 17 -10.18 15.59 9.09
CA SER A 17 -8.83 16.15 9.20
C SER A 17 -7.88 15.63 8.11
N VAL A 18 -8.26 14.58 7.36
CA VAL A 18 -7.53 14.07 6.19
C VAL A 18 -7.81 14.91 4.94
N GLN A 19 -9.02 15.47 4.80
CA GLN A 19 -9.42 16.25 3.63
C GLN A 19 -8.38 17.31 3.18
N PRO A 20 -7.83 18.17 4.06
CA PRO A 20 -6.86 19.19 3.64
C PRO A 20 -5.50 18.64 3.22
N LEU A 21 -5.22 17.35 3.47
CA LEU A 21 -3.97 16.70 3.06
C LEU A 21 -4.02 16.21 1.61
N LEU A 22 -5.23 16.03 1.06
CA LEU A 22 -5.42 15.52 -0.29
C LEU A 22 -4.88 16.50 -1.34
N ARG A 23 -4.38 15.96 -2.45
CA ARG A 23 -3.88 16.77 -3.57
C ARG A 23 -4.94 17.71 -4.16
N ASP A 24 -6.18 17.24 -4.23
CA ASP A 24 -7.35 18.01 -4.67
C ASP A 24 -8.54 17.70 -3.74
N PRO A 25 -8.68 18.44 -2.63
CA PRO A 25 -9.68 18.17 -1.60
C PRO A 25 -11.12 18.26 -2.10
N GLU A 26 -11.43 19.14 -3.05
CA GLU A 26 -12.79 19.32 -3.58
C GLU A 26 -13.20 18.18 -4.51
N LEU A 27 -12.24 17.68 -5.29
CA LEU A 27 -12.48 16.57 -6.20
C LEU A 27 -12.54 15.22 -5.47
N HIS A 28 -11.59 14.98 -4.57
CA HIS A 28 -11.35 13.66 -3.98
C HIS A 28 -12.14 13.39 -2.70
N TRP A 29 -12.55 14.42 -1.95
CA TRP A 29 -13.32 14.22 -0.71
C TRP A 29 -14.82 14.08 -0.97
N LYS A 30 -15.24 12.89 -1.42
CA LYS A 30 -16.66 12.57 -1.68
C LYS A 30 -16.96 11.16 -1.20
N LYS A 31 -18.12 10.95 -0.59
CA LYS A 31 -18.61 9.61 -0.25
C LYS A 31 -18.56 8.71 -1.48
N GLY A 32 -18.09 7.46 -1.31
CA GLY A 32 -17.85 6.50 -2.38
C GLY A 32 -16.55 6.73 -3.17
N ARG A 33 -15.67 7.64 -2.74
CA ARG A 33 -14.30 7.77 -3.28
C ARG A 33 -13.29 7.22 -2.28
N SER A 34 -12.23 6.60 -2.80
CA SER A 34 -11.21 5.89 -2.02
C SER A 34 -10.63 6.72 -0.88
N ALA A 35 -10.27 7.98 -1.12
CA ALA A 35 -9.73 8.87 -0.08
C ALA A 35 -10.70 9.11 1.09
N TYR A 36 -12.00 9.32 0.79
CA TYR A 36 -13.02 9.54 1.81
C TYR A 36 -13.24 8.27 2.65
N GLU A 37 -13.41 7.13 1.97
CA GLU A 37 -13.69 5.85 2.62
C GLU A 37 -12.49 5.36 3.44
N ALA A 38 -11.26 5.50 2.92
CA ALA A 38 -10.04 5.18 3.65
C ALA A 38 -9.90 6.04 4.92
N ALA A 39 -10.13 7.36 4.83
CA ALA A 39 -10.09 8.23 6.00
C ALA A 39 -11.10 7.79 7.06
N HIS A 40 -12.34 7.44 6.67
CA HIS A 40 -13.36 6.98 7.59
C HIS A 40 -13.03 5.62 8.19
N SER A 41 -12.62 4.65 7.38
CA SER A 41 -12.30 3.29 7.84
C SER A 41 -11.12 3.30 8.80
N TRP A 42 -10.01 3.94 8.43
CA TRP A 42 -8.78 3.92 9.24
C TRP A 42 -8.81 4.83 10.47
N VAL A 43 -9.37 6.05 10.36
CA VAL A 43 -9.44 6.95 11.53
C VAL A 43 -10.46 6.44 12.55
N ASN A 44 -11.63 5.94 12.12
CA ASN A 44 -12.58 5.35 13.05
C ASN A 44 -12.14 3.98 13.57
N GLY A 45 -11.39 3.20 12.78
CA GLY A 45 -10.73 1.98 13.22
C GLY A 45 -9.77 2.22 14.38
N ASN A 46 -9.03 3.33 14.36
CA ASN A 46 -8.17 3.76 15.47
C ASN A 46 -8.94 4.07 16.77
N LEU A 47 -10.22 4.41 16.68
CA LEU A 47 -11.07 4.65 17.85
C LEU A 47 -11.58 3.34 18.49
N GLN A 48 -11.33 2.18 17.88
CA GLN A 48 -11.69 0.88 18.42
C GLN A 48 -10.65 0.41 19.46
N LYS A 49 -11.12 -0.27 20.52
CA LYS A 49 -10.25 -0.70 21.65
C LYS A 49 -9.19 -1.74 21.27
N GLU A 50 -9.34 -2.43 20.15
CA GLU A 50 -8.53 -3.60 19.81
C GLU A 50 -7.60 -3.31 18.61
N GLY A 51 -6.41 -2.77 18.90
CA GLY A 51 -5.31 -2.65 17.96
C GLY A 51 -5.39 -1.51 16.94
N GLY A 52 -6.44 -0.69 16.98
CA GLY A 52 -6.54 0.55 16.21
C GLY A 52 -6.59 0.40 14.67
N LEU A 53 -6.84 -0.82 14.18
CA LEU A 53 -6.95 -1.14 12.75
C LEU A 53 -8.43 -1.30 12.34
N PRO A 54 -8.80 -1.03 11.08
CA PRO A 54 -10.10 -1.44 10.55
C PRO A 54 -10.34 -2.94 10.75
N LEU A 55 -11.60 -3.31 10.98
CA LEU A 55 -11.95 -4.68 11.39
C LEU A 55 -11.51 -5.74 10.37
N LEU A 56 -11.80 -5.52 9.08
CA LEU A 56 -11.44 -6.45 8.02
C LEU A 56 -9.94 -6.46 7.74
N VAL A 57 -9.27 -5.30 7.78
CA VAL A 57 -7.80 -5.23 7.71
C VAL A 57 -7.19 -6.09 8.82
N ARG A 58 -7.63 -5.92 10.06
CA ARG A 58 -7.15 -6.72 11.19
C ARG A 58 -7.40 -8.22 11.01
N ALA A 59 -8.59 -8.60 10.54
CA ALA A 59 -8.92 -9.99 10.26
C ALA A 59 -7.96 -10.59 9.22
N THR A 60 -7.68 -9.85 8.15
CA THR A 60 -6.72 -10.22 7.09
C THR A 60 -5.30 -10.38 7.63
N LEU A 61 -4.83 -9.43 8.45
CA LEU A 61 -3.48 -9.50 9.04
C LEU A 61 -3.33 -10.69 10.01
N ASN A 62 -4.38 -11.02 10.76
CA ASN A 62 -4.36 -12.10 11.76
C ASN A 62 -4.15 -13.51 11.16
N VAL A 63 -4.30 -13.68 9.85
CA VAL A 63 -4.04 -14.95 9.16
C VAL A 63 -2.53 -15.24 9.08
N ALA A 64 -1.69 -14.21 8.97
CA ALA A 64 -0.24 -14.37 8.91
C ALA A 64 0.37 -14.41 10.32
N PRO A 65 1.14 -15.46 10.69
CA PRO A 65 1.67 -15.60 12.04
C PRO A 65 2.45 -14.39 12.57
N GLU A 66 3.29 -13.77 11.75
CA GLU A 66 4.11 -12.61 12.14
C GLU A 66 3.30 -11.31 12.29
N TRP A 67 2.12 -11.25 11.67
CA TRP A 67 1.21 -10.11 11.69
C TRP A 67 0.03 -10.31 12.65
N LYS A 68 -0.03 -11.45 13.32
CA LYS A 68 -1.05 -11.77 14.29
C LYS A 68 -1.02 -10.78 15.44
N ASN A 69 -2.20 -10.22 15.76
CA ASN A 69 -2.38 -9.18 16.76
C ASN A 69 -1.56 -7.90 16.48
N ALA A 70 -1.30 -7.58 15.21
CA ALA A 70 -0.70 -6.31 14.85
C ALA A 70 -1.53 -5.14 15.41
N GLU A 71 -0.84 -4.13 15.94
CA GLU A 71 -1.46 -2.91 16.47
C GLU A 71 -0.96 -1.69 15.70
N LEU A 72 -1.86 -0.81 15.28
CA LEU A 72 -1.50 0.45 14.66
C LEU A 72 -0.80 1.37 15.68
N VAL A 73 0.44 1.77 15.38
CA VAL A 73 1.20 2.76 16.17
C VAL A 73 0.97 4.16 15.61
N SER A 74 1.05 4.30 14.29
CA SER A 74 0.81 5.57 13.60
C SER A 74 0.43 5.35 12.14
N GLY A 75 -0.34 6.28 11.60
CA GLY A 75 -0.73 6.32 10.19
C GLY A 75 -0.42 7.68 9.57
N PHE A 76 0.10 7.68 8.35
CA PHE A 76 0.43 8.88 7.57
C PHE A 76 -0.35 8.86 6.26
N PHE A 77 -1.39 9.68 6.14
CA PHE A 77 -2.12 9.84 4.88
C PHE A 77 -1.27 10.58 3.84
N GLU A 78 -1.47 10.25 2.55
CA GLU A 78 -0.78 10.89 1.42
C GLU A 78 0.75 10.79 1.55
N HIS A 79 1.24 9.65 2.02
CA HIS A 79 2.65 9.47 2.36
C HIS A 79 3.53 9.30 1.11
N ALA A 80 4.39 10.29 0.86
CA ALA A 80 5.35 10.29 -0.23
C ALA A 80 6.64 9.53 0.13
N THR A 81 6.84 8.36 -0.48
CA THR A 81 8.08 7.58 -0.40
C THR A 81 9.00 7.93 -1.56
N PRO A 82 10.21 8.49 -1.31
CA PRO A 82 11.21 8.64 -2.35
C PRO A 82 11.59 7.28 -2.92
N LEU A 83 11.45 7.10 -4.23
CA LEU A 83 12.00 5.93 -4.90
C LEU A 83 13.49 6.16 -5.16
N ASP A 84 14.26 5.11 -5.43
CA ASP A 84 15.71 5.23 -5.69
C ASP A 84 16.05 5.81 -7.07
N THR A 85 15.09 6.54 -7.65
CA THR A 85 15.22 7.26 -8.90
C THR A 85 15.00 8.73 -8.60
N ASP A 86 15.87 9.62 -9.07
CA ASP A 86 15.75 11.09 -8.90
C ASP A 86 14.53 11.70 -9.65
N ARG A 87 13.53 10.88 -9.98
CA ARG A 87 12.39 11.16 -10.85
C ARG A 87 11.08 11.39 -10.06
N GLY A 88 11.12 11.35 -8.73
CA GLY A 88 9.99 11.67 -7.85
C GLY A 88 9.40 10.48 -7.09
N PRO A 89 8.64 10.74 -6.01
CA PRO A 89 8.19 9.73 -5.06
C PRO A 89 7.06 8.84 -5.62
N SER A 90 6.71 7.84 -4.82
CA SER A 90 5.43 7.12 -4.86
C SER A 90 4.61 7.54 -3.63
N ASN A 91 3.37 7.98 -3.82
CA ASN A 91 2.52 8.53 -2.75
C ASN A 91 1.43 7.53 -2.31
N SER A 92 1.68 6.70 -1.29
CA SER A 92 0.64 5.79 -0.79
C SER A 92 -0.49 6.58 -0.13
N ASP A 93 -1.74 6.10 -0.27
CA ASP A 93 -2.89 6.79 0.33
C ASP A 93 -2.78 6.81 1.86
N LEU A 94 -2.22 5.73 2.43
CA LEU A 94 -1.85 5.66 3.84
C LEU A 94 -0.58 4.81 4.01
N LEU A 95 0.39 5.29 4.80
CA LEU A 95 1.44 4.46 5.37
C LEU A 95 1.09 4.16 6.83
N ALA A 96 0.93 2.89 7.17
CA ALA A 96 0.70 2.44 8.54
C ALA A 96 1.96 1.82 9.14
N VAL A 97 2.35 2.29 10.32
CA VAL A 97 3.39 1.70 11.16
C VAL A 97 2.68 0.86 12.22
N CYS A 98 2.95 -0.44 12.22
CA CYS A 98 2.34 -1.38 13.15
C CYS A 98 3.36 -1.93 14.13
N ARG A 99 2.96 -2.06 15.39
CA ARG A 99 3.64 -2.87 16.39
C ARG A 99 3.29 -4.32 16.12
N LEU A 100 4.31 -5.16 16.00
CA LEU A 100 4.20 -6.62 16.00
C LEU A 100 4.67 -7.16 17.36
N GLU A 101 4.82 -8.47 17.53
CA GLU A 101 5.18 -9.05 18.82
C GLU A 101 6.48 -8.47 19.39
N SER A 102 7.55 -8.42 18.59
CA SER A 102 8.88 -7.94 19.01
C SER A 102 9.53 -6.95 18.03
N THR A 103 8.83 -6.61 16.95
CA THR A 103 9.34 -5.81 15.83
C THR A 103 8.29 -4.82 15.35
N LEU A 104 8.66 -4.02 14.33
CA LEU A 104 7.71 -3.21 13.58
C LEU A 104 7.33 -3.90 12.27
N GLY A 105 6.12 -3.63 11.81
CA GLY A 105 5.66 -3.90 10.45
C GLY A 105 5.26 -2.61 9.78
N ILE A 106 5.58 -2.45 8.50
CA ILE A 106 5.14 -1.31 7.68
C ILE A 106 4.11 -1.78 6.66
N ILE A 107 2.98 -1.08 6.56
CA ILE A 107 1.98 -1.32 5.53
C ILE A 107 1.87 -0.07 4.64
N ALA A 108 2.14 -0.21 3.35
CA ALA A 108 1.77 0.78 2.36
C ALA A 108 0.37 0.44 1.81
N VAL A 109 -0.60 1.31 2.08
CA VAL A 109 -1.99 1.12 1.69
C VAL A 109 -2.27 1.89 0.40
N GLU A 110 -2.90 1.21 -0.56
CA GLU A 110 -3.56 1.81 -1.71
C GLU A 110 -5.07 1.59 -1.56
N ALA A 111 -5.82 2.67 -1.42
CA ALA A 111 -7.27 2.63 -1.35
C ALA A 111 -7.87 2.65 -2.76
N LYS A 112 -8.90 1.85 -2.99
CA LYS A 112 -9.66 1.80 -4.24
C LYS A 112 -11.14 1.94 -3.98
N ALA A 113 -11.88 2.54 -4.90
CA ALA A 113 -13.34 2.61 -4.88
C ALA A 113 -13.93 2.38 -6.29
N GLY A 114 -13.26 1.51 -7.07
CA GLY A 114 -13.66 1.10 -8.42
C GLY A 114 -12.78 1.69 -9.55
N GLU A 115 -11.93 2.67 -9.24
CA GLU A 115 -10.93 3.17 -10.17
C GLU A 115 -9.83 2.14 -10.47
N THR A 116 -9.30 2.20 -11.69
CA THR A 116 -8.25 1.29 -12.16
C THR A 116 -6.91 1.53 -11.42
N PHE A 117 -5.95 0.61 -11.56
CA PHE A 117 -4.55 0.84 -11.17
C PHE A 117 -3.74 1.69 -12.17
N GLY A 118 -4.42 2.41 -13.07
CA GLY A 118 -3.79 3.18 -14.14
C GLY A 118 -3.38 2.33 -15.33
N GLU A 119 -2.44 2.83 -16.12
CA GLU A 119 -1.99 2.22 -17.37
C GLU A 119 -1.23 0.89 -17.15
N LEU A 120 -1.34 -0.03 -18.11
CA LEU A 120 -0.42 -1.16 -18.23
C LEU A 120 0.99 -0.65 -18.50
N ILE A 121 2.00 -1.40 -18.08
CA ILE A 121 3.41 -1.04 -18.29
C ILE A 121 3.73 -0.90 -19.78
N SER A 122 3.16 -1.72 -20.65
CA SER A 122 3.31 -1.61 -22.11
C SER A 122 2.88 -0.25 -22.67
N GLY A 123 1.78 0.32 -22.15
CA GLY A 123 1.30 1.65 -22.52
C GLY A 123 1.97 2.79 -21.75
N TRP A 124 2.40 2.52 -20.51
CA TRP A 124 3.02 3.51 -19.65
C TRP A 124 4.49 3.73 -20.01
N ASN A 125 5.26 2.71 -20.37
CA ASN A 125 6.71 2.77 -20.54
C ASN A 125 7.15 3.44 -21.85
N THR A 126 6.87 4.74 -22.01
CA THR A 126 7.03 5.49 -23.26
C THR A 126 8.20 6.48 -23.26
N THR A 127 8.92 6.60 -22.16
CA THR A 127 10.04 7.55 -22.03
C THR A 127 11.21 6.90 -21.31
N ALA A 128 12.44 7.33 -21.60
CA ALA A 128 13.64 6.82 -20.93
C ALA A 128 13.58 6.95 -19.39
N GLY A 129 12.90 7.99 -18.88
CA GLY A 129 12.68 8.15 -17.44
C GLY A 129 11.77 7.09 -16.82
N ARG A 130 10.72 6.68 -17.54
CA ARG A 130 9.82 5.60 -17.12
C ARG A 130 10.51 4.23 -17.24
N SER A 131 11.28 4.01 -18.30
CA SER A 131 12.06 2.77 -18.47
C SER A 131 13.09 2.59 -17.35
N ALA A 132 13.79 3.66 -16.96
CA ALA A 132 14.71 3.60 -15.82
C ALA A 132 14.00 3.28 -14.49
N ARG A 133 12.76 3.76 -14.29
CA ARG A 133 11.95 3.44 -13.10
C ARG A 133 11.48 1.99 -13.11
N LEU A 134 11.06 1.49 -14.27
CA LEU A 134 10.70 0.08 -14.43
C LEU A 134 11.90 -0.81 -14.13
N SER A 135 13.04 -0.57 -14.79
CA SER A 135 14.28 -1.33 -14.61
C SER A 135 14.73 -1.38 -13.16
N TRP A 136 14.65 -0.24 -12.46
CA TRP A 136 14.93 -0.20 -11.03
C TRP A 136 13.97 -1.08 -10.21
N ALA A 137 12.67 -1.03 -10.47
CA ALA A 137 11.67 -1.82 -9.74
C ALA A 137 11.82 -3.33 -10.06
N CYS A 138 12.04 -3.68 -11.33
CA CYS A 138 12.31 -5.05 -11.75
C CYS A 138 13.55 -5.61 -11.06
N LYS A 139 14.64 -4.83 -10.97
CA LYS A 139 15.83 -5.20 -10.19
C LYS A 139 15.54 -5.37 -8.69
N LEU A 140 14.71 -4.49 -8.11
CA LEU A 140 14.32 -4.58 -6.70
C LEU A 140 13.60 -5.90 -6.41
N PHE A 141 12.66 -6.30 -7.27
CA PHE A 141 11.87 -7.52 -7.10
C PHE A 141 12.51 -8.77 -7.69
N GLY A 142 13.60 -8.64 -8.45
CA GLY A 142 14.28 -9.76 -9.08
C GLY A 142 13.49 -10.39 -10.23
N VAL A 143 12.77 -9.57 -11.01
CA VAL A 143 11.94 -10.01 -12.15
C VAL A 143 12.45 -9.43 -13.45
N ASP A 144 12.15 -10.08 -14.57
CA ASP A 144 12.53 -9.63 -15.90
C ASP A 144 11.53 -8.60 -16.46
N GLU A 145 12.03 -7.55 -17.11
CA GLU A 145 11.19 -6.47 -17.65
C GLU A 145 10.22 -6.96 -18.76
N GLU A 146 10.61 -8.03 -19.48
CA GLU A 146 9.82 -8.61 -20.57
C GLU A 146 8.50 -9.24 -20.07
N ASP A 147 8.48 -9.75 -18.84
CA ASP A 147 7.30 -10.36 -18.21
C ASP A 147 6.33 -9.32 -17.63
N CYS A 148 6.72 -8.05 -17.62
CA CYS A 148 5.99 -7.00 -16.91
C CYS A 148 5.01 -6.22 -17.80
N GLY A 149 5.01 -6.41 -19.11
CA GLY A 149 4.28 -5.57 -20.07
C GLY A 149 2.77 -5.44 -19.82
N ASP A 150 2.13 -6.53 -19.40
CA ASP A 150 0.69 -6.62 -19.14
C ASP A 150 0.34 -6.36 -17.67
N LEU A 151 1.28 -5.87 -16.86
CA LEU A 151 1.05 -5.53 -15.46
C LEU A 151 0.84 -4.02 -15.27
N ARG A 152 0.27 -3.65 -14.13
CA ARG A 152 0.03 -2.25 -13.76
C ARG A 152 1.25 -1.64 -13.08
N TRP A 153 1.79 -0.56 -13.64
CA TRP A 153 2.93 0.15 -13.04
C TRP A 153 2.66 0.58 -11.59
N GLN A 154 1.40 0.92 -11.28
CA GLN A 154 1.04 1.36 -9.93
C GLN A 154 1.39 0.32 -8.86
N LEU A 155 1.10 -0.96 -9.11
CA LEU A 155 1.37 -2.04 -8.17
C LEU A 155 2.86 -2.18 -7.84
N PHE A 156 3.74 -2.02 -8.84
CA PHE A 156 5.20 -2.03 -8.62
C PHE A 156 5.65 -0.93 -7.67
N HIS A 157 5.29 0.33 -7.95
CA HIS A 157 5.82 1.43 -7.15
C HIS A 157 5.16 1.55 -5.77
N ARG A 158 3.92 1.07 -5.59
CA ARG A 158 3.28 0.95 -4.27
C ARG A 158 3.94 -0.13 -3.43
N THR A 159 4.21 -1.27 -4.03
CA THR A 159 4.91 -2.38 -3.35
C THR A 159 6.34 -1.97 -2.98
N ALA A 160 7.03 -1.25 -3.87
CA ALA A 160 8.35 -0.74 -3.58
C ALA A 160 8.34 0.28 -2.43
N SER A 161 7.30 1.12 -2.32
CA SER A 161 7.13 2.01 -1.17
C SER A 161 7.12 1.26 0.16
N ALA A 162 6.39 0.14 0.25
CA ALA A 162 6.33 -0.67 1.47
C ALA A 162 7.73 -1.15 1.91
N VAL A 163 8.52 -1.69 0.96
CA VAL A 163 9.87 -2.18 1.22
C VAL A 163 10.82 -1.05 1.63
N LEU A 164 10.80 0.07 0.91
CA LEU A 164 11.68 1.20 1.17
C LEU A 164 11.39 1.87 2.52
N GLU A 165 10.11 2.03 2.87
CA GLU A 165 9.72 2.55 4.18
C GLU A 165 10.02 1.55 5.30
N ALA A 166 9.84 0.24 5.09
CA ALA A 166 10.28 -0.78 6.06
C ALA A 166 11.77 -0.67 6.37
N LYS A 167 12.62 -0.52 5.34
CA LYS A 167 14.05 -0.26 5.53
C LYS A 167 14.31 1.04 6.31
N ARG A 168 13.56 2.11 6.01
CA ARG A 168 13.70 3.41 6.67
C ARG A 168 13.33 3.36 8.16
N TYR A 169 12.32 2.57 8.51
CA TYR A 169 11.87 2.35 9.88
C TYR A 169 12.61 1.22 10.60
N HIS A 170 13.57 0.56 9.95
CA HIS A 170 14.23 -0.65 10.45
C HIS A 170 13.25 -1.76 10.83
N ALA A 171 12.13 -1.84 10.11
CA ALA A 171 11.12 -2.88 10.26
C ALA A 171 11.48 -4.08 9.39
N PRO A 172 11.55 -5.31 9.93
CA PRO A 172 11.84 -6.50 9.13
C PRO A 172 10.64 -6.98 8.28
N HIS A 173 9.44 -6.46 8.54
CA HIS A 173 8.22 -6.85 7.84
C HIS A 173 7.60 -5.68 7.08
N ALA A 174 7.16 -5.95 5.86
CA ALA A 174 6.42 -5.02 5.03
C ALA A 174 5.18 -5.68 4.43
N ALA A 175 4.14 -4.88 4.18
CA ALA A 175 3.04 -5.28 3.33
C ALA A 175 2.63 -4.16 2.38
N MET A 176 2.27 -4.52 1.15
CA MET A 176 1.45 -3.66 0.30
C MET A 176 0.02 -4.17 0.40
N LEU A 177 -0.89 -3.30 0.84
CA LEU A 177 -2.29 -3.63 1.07
C LEU A 177 -3.17 -2.81 0.14
N VAL A 178 -3.98 -3.48 -0.67
CA VAL A 178 -5.10 -2.82 -1.36
C VAL A 178 -6.30 -2.84 -0.42
N HIS A 179 -6.85 -1.67 -0.12
CA HIS A 179 -8.11 -1.55 0.61
C HIS A 179 -9.19 -1.08 -0.38
N ASP A 180 -9.98 -2.02 -0.86
CA ASP A 180 -11.00 -1.80 -1.88
C ASP A 180 -12.37 -1.58 -1.25
N PHE A 181 -12.97 -0.42 -1.54
CA PHE A 181 -14.28 0.04 -1.10
C PHE A 181 -15.33 -0.02 -2.21
N SER A 182 -14.99 -0.58 -3.37
CA SER A 182 -15.91 -0.75 -4.49
C SER A 182 -17.02 -1.76 -4.17
N ALA A 183 -18.08 -1.78 -4.98
CA ALA A 183 -19.13 -2.80 -4.84
C ALA A 183 -18.59 -4.21 -5.13
N GLU A 184 -17.72 -4.34 -6.13
CA GLU A 184 -17.15 -5.59 -6.61
C GLU A 184 -15.65 -5.40 -6.88
N PRO A 185 -14.78 -6.37 -6.51
CA PRO A 185 -13.33 -6.24 -6.56
C PRO A 185 -12.76 -6.38 -7.99
N GLY A 186 -13.17 -5.49 -8.88
CA GLY A 186 -12.98 -5.61 -10.34
C GLY A 186 -11.54 -5.54 -10.83
N TRP A 187 -10.58 -5.20 -9.96
CA TRP A 187 -9.16 -5.10 -10.29
C TRP A 187 -8.29 -6.14 -9.55
N TYR A 188 -8.92 -7.14 -8.94
CA TYR A 188 -8.22 -8.23 -8.27
C TYR A 188 -7.32 -9.03 -9.24
N ASP A 189 -7.76 -9.28 -10.48
CA ASP A 189 -6.99 -10.06 -11.45
C ASP A 189 -5.65 -9.39 -11.81
N ASP A 190 -5.64 -8.05 -11.97
CA ASP A 190 -4.42 -7.26 -12.16
C ASP A 190 -3.45 -7.40 -10.96
N TYR A 191 -4.00 -7.41 -9.74
CA TYR A 191 -3.24 -7.62 -8.51
C TYR A 191 -2.69 -9.04 -8.39
N ALA A 192 -3.49 -10.06 -8.74
CA ALA A 192 -3.09 -11.45 -8.69
C ALA A 192 -1.98 -11.75 -9.71
N ALA A 193 -2.11 -11.23 -10.94
CA ALA A 193 -1.08 -11.34 -11.97
C ALA A 193 0.25 -10.68 -11.53
N PHE A 194 0.18 -9.50 -10.91
CA PHE A 194 1.36 -8.86 -10.34
C PHE A 194 1.99 -9.70 -9.21
N ALA A 195 1.18 -10.22 -8.29
CA ALA A 195 1.64 -11.06 -7.19
C ALA A 195 2.41 -12.30 -7.70
N GLU A 196 1.87 -12.96 -8.73
CA GLU A 196 2.50 -14.12 -9.37
C GLU A 196 3.87 -13.76 -9.96
N VAL A 197 3.97 -12.65 -10.70
CA VAL A 197 5.23 -12.23 -11.33
C VAL A 197 6.31 -11.91 -10.30
N ILE A 198 5.97 -11.28 -9.17
CA ILE A 198 6.96 -11.02 -8.11
C ILE A 198 7.18 -12.22 -7.17
N GLY A 199 6.64 -13.40 -7.51
CA GLY A 199 6.84 -14.65 -6.78
C GLY A 199 6.05 -14.78 -5.48
N VAL A 200 5.06 -13.91 -5.25
CA VAL A 200 4.20 -13.93 -4.07
C VAL A 200 3.07 -14.95 -4.26
N LYS A 201 3.00 -15.93 -3.35
CA LYS A 201 1.98 -16.98 -3.36
C LYS A 201 0.87 -16.72 -2.36
N GLY A 202 -0.30 -17.33 -2.58
CA GLY A 202 -1.43 -17.22 -1.64
C GLY A 202 -2.04 -15.83 -1.54
N ALA A 203 -1.79 -14.94 -2.52
CA ALA A 203 -2.48 -13.67 -2.62
C ALA A 203 -3.96 -13.94 -2.94
N SER A 204 -4.85 -13.70 -1.98
CA SER A 204 -6.30 -13.75 -2.19
C SER A 204 -7.03 -12.70 -1.37
N ILE A 205 -8.28 -12.43 -1.75
CA ILE A 205 -9.12 -11.44 -1.07
C ILE A 205 -9.35 -11.90 0.37
N GLY A 206 -9.11 -10.99 1.31
CA GLY A 206 -9.33 -11.20 2.74
C GLY A 206 -8.19 -11.92 3.47
N THR A 207 -7.10 -12.30 2.79
CA THR A 207 -5.90 -12.90 3.42
C THR A 207 -4.63 -12.11 3.13
N MET A 208 -3.64 -12.27 4.01
CA MET A 208 -2.26 -11.95 3.67
C MET A 208 -1.64 -13.12 2.88
N SER A 209 -0.89 -12.78 1.84
CA SER A 209 -0.10 -13.73 1.04
C SER A 209 1.02 -14.36 1.86
N ASP A 210 1.65 -15.42 1.33
CA ASP A 210 2.96 -15.90 1.79
C ASP A 210 4.02 -14.80 1.63
N PRO A 211 5.08 -14.82 2.46
CA PRO A 211 6.12 -13.80 2.40
C PRO A 211 7.14 -14.11 1.29
N VAL A 212 7.62 -13.06 0.65
CA VAL A 212 8.84 -13.07 -0.17
C VAL A 212 9.88 -12.15 0.46
N VAL A 213 11.17 -12.44 0.25
CA VAL A 213 12.25 -11.61 0.81
C VAL A 213 12.73 -10.63 -0.26
N VAL A 214 12.59 -9.33 0.00
CA VAL A 214 13.05 -8.25 -0.87
C VAL A 214 14.06 -7.39 -0.11
N GLU A 215 15.34 -7.43 -0.52
CA GLU A 215 16.44 -6.72 0.15
C GLU A 215 16.48 -6.91 1.68
N GLY A 216 16.18 -8.13 2.17
CA GLY A 216 16.17 -8.46 3.59
C GLY A 216 14.87 -8.13 4.34
N ILE A 217 13.85 -7.62 3.64
CA ILE A 217 12.52 -7.36 4.18
C ILE A 217 11.58 -8.52 3.83
N SER A 218 10.88 -9.04 4.83
CA SER A 218 9.77 -9.98 4.65
C SER A 218 8.54 -9.23 4.14
N LEU A 219 8.35 -9.25 2.81
CA LEU A 219 7.27 -8.58 2.12
C LEU A 219 6.09 -9.53 1.92
N ARG A 220 4.88 -9.07 2.22
CA ARG A 220 3.61 -9.72 1.89
C ARG A 220 2.71 -8.78 1.08
N LEU A 221 1.73 -9.35 0.39
CA LEU A 221 0.65 -8.60 -0.26
C LEU A 221 -0.68 -8.94 0.43
N ALA A 222 -1.61 -8.00 0.43
CA ALA A 222 -2.96 -8.20 0.93
C ALA A 222 -3.98 -7.44 0.09
N TRP A 223 -5.17 -8.02 -0.07
CA TRP A 223 -6.33 -7.35 -0.64
C TRP A 223 -7.49 -7.44 0.35
N VAL A 224 -7.98 -6.30 0.83
CA VAL A 224 -9.14 -6.20 1.72
C VAL A 224 -10.28 -5.59 0.93
N HIS A 225 -11.40 -6.32 0.83
CA HIS A 225 -12.63 -5.82 0.20
C HIS A 225 -13.64 -5.43 1.28
N GLU A 226 -13.94 -4.14 1.40
CA GLU A 226 -14.86 -3.52 2.37
C GLU A 226 -15.79 -2.55 1.62
N PRO A 227 -16.85 -3.03 0.93
CA PRO A 227 -17.73 -2.15 0.15
C PRO A 227 -18.25 -0.96 0.96
N ALA A 228 -18.13 0.24 0.40
CA ALA A 228 -18.62 1.46 1.05
C ALA A 228 -20.12 1.36 1.37
N ALA A 229 -20.51 1.82 2.56
CA ALA A 229 -21.91 1.87 2.94
C ALA A 229 -22.67 2.86 2.03
N GLN A 230 -23.78 2.41 1.43
CA GLN A 230 -24.64 3.22 0.57
C GLN A 230 -25.16 4.48 1.28
#